data_AF-A0A356DXD5-F1
#
_entry.id   AF-A0A356DXD5-F1
#
_cell.length_a   1.000
_cell.length_b   1.000
_cell.length_c   1.000
_cell.angle_alpha   90.00
_cell.angle_beta   90.00
_cell.angle_gamma   90.00
#
_symmetry.space_group_name_H-M   'P 1'
#
loop_
_entity.id
_entity.type
_entity.pdbx_description
1 polymer ?
#
loop_
_entity_poly.entity_id
_entity_poly.type
_entity_poly.pdbx_seq_one_letter_code
_entity_poly.pdbx_strand_id
1 'polypeptide(L)'
;MSNKTGNNRVVGITVIVIGIIGLVYLWSTFLGKSKEQESNLDTTISSQPELQLNKDQDEVNEKVNFSGRTAASSGMTMEVLSMEPKDDNVSVEVRWQMTDWRDWKISKASLNIDGQEYNYAGYDLVEGLFHYRDGSACHVSMNHDVVEKECSPAMIEEAPYRVDRLKFKDVPHDFLQKSVILKITEVNSIPNESQYCEELDVDTIAKLMQAEFPGIELECFQDPGMNWSRIAENTPYTNNDKAIDTFRQLVGEALQGRIAGIWKFDLSD
;
A
#
# COMPACT_ATOMS: atom_id res chain seq x y z
N MET A 1 43.50 48.50 -15.05
CA MET A 1 42.91 48.72 -13.70
C MET A 1 42.41 47.39 -13.18
N SER A 2 42.99 46.96 -12.06
CA SER A 2 42.66 45.73 -11.33
C SER A 2 41.46 45.99 -10.43
N ASN A 3 40.53 45.03 -10.32
CA ASN A 3 40.12 44.59 -8.98
C ASN A 3 39.58 43.16 -8.98
N LYS A 4 40.24 42.34 -8.15
CA LYS A 4 39.92 40.97 -7.74
C LYS A 4 38.99 41.02 -6.54
N THR A 5 37.93 40.23 -6.56
CA THR A 5 37.21 39.74 -5.38
C THR A 5 36.53 38.44 -5.81
N GLY A 6 36.58 37.30 -5.13
CA GLY A 6 37.16 36.91 -3.86
C GLY A 6 36.77 35.44 -3.69
N ASN A 7 37.76 34.57 -3.85
CA ASN A 7 37.64 33.13 -3.81
C ASN A 7 37.62 32.69 -2.33
N ASN A 8 36.45 32.42 -1.74
CA ASN A 8 36.35 32.00 -0.32
C ASN A 8 35.05 31.23 0.01
N ARG A 9 34.79 30.10 -0.65
CA ARG A 9 33.68 29.20 -0.27
C ARG A 9 33.98 27.69 -0.34
N VAL A 10 35.24 27.27 -0.25
CA VAL A 10 35.62 25.84 -0.43
C VAL A 10 36.29 25.19 0.81
N VAL A 11 36.41 25.87 1.96
CA VAL A 11 37.16 25.32 3.12
C VAL A 11 36.27 24.84 4.30
N GLY A 12 34.94 24.83 4.15
CA GLY A 12 34.02 24.52 5.25
C GLY A 12 33.54 23.07 5.41
N ILE A 13 33.85 22.16 4.49
CA ILE A 13 33.20 20.83 4.43
C ILE A 13 34.14 19.66 4.79
N THR A 14 35.45 19.86 4.88
CA THR A 14 36.41 18.76 5.09
C THR A 14 36.70 18.42 6.57
N VAL A 15 36.14 19.17 7.54
CA VAL A 15 36.44 18.96 8.98
C VAL A 15 35.38 18.12 9.71
N ILE A 16 34.20 17.89 9.13
CA ILE A 16 33.10 17.16 9.80
C ILE A 16 33.21 15.63 9.65
N VAL A 17 33.94 15.14 8.63
CA VAL A 17 34.04 13.69 8.34
C VAL A 17 35.04 12.95 9.26
N ILE A 18 35.99 13.64 9.89
CA ILE A 18 36.97 13.01 10.80
C ILE A 18 36.42 12.83 12.22
N GLY A 19 35.39 13.59 12.61
CA GLY A 19 34.78 13.49 13.95
C GLY A 19 33.90 12.25 14.17
N ILE A 20 33.29 11.71 13.12
CA ILE A 20 32.31 10.60 13.24
C ILE A 20 33.02 9.23 13.28
N ILE A 21 34.16 9.09 12.61
CA ILE A 21 34.94 7.83 12.60
C ILE A 21 35.65 7.60 13.95
N GLY A 22 35.98 8.66 14.69
CA GLY A 22 36.60 8.56 16.02
C GLY A 22 35.67 8.04 17.13
N LEU A 23 34.35 8.27 17.01
CA LEU A 23 33.36 7.84 18.02
C LEU A 23 32.98 6.35 17.89
N VAL A 24 33.06 5.77 16.70
CA VAL A 24 32.78 4.34 16.46
C VAL A 24 33.92 3.44 17.00
N TYR A 25 35.17 3.91 16.96
CA TYR A 25 36.30 3.14 17.47
C TYR A 25 36.31 3.03 19.01
N LEU A 26 35.86 4.07 19.72
CA LEU A 26 35.84 4.09 21.19
C LEU A 26 34.74 3.21 21.83
N TRP A 27 33.68 2.87 21.10
CA TRP A 27 32.65 1.94 21.60
C TRP A 27 33.02 0.47 21.40
N SER A 28 33.87 0.14 20.42
CA SER A 28 34.30 -1.24 20.17
C SER A 28 35.27 -1.80 21.23
N THR A 29 35.86 -0.94 22.07
CA THR A 29 36.82 -1.34 23.12
C THR A 29 36.23 -1.48 24.52
N PHE A 30 34.94 -1.17 24.73
CA PHE A 30 34.33 -1.15 26.08
C PHE A 30 33.35 -2.30 26.39
N LEU A 31 33.05 -3.18 25.43
CA LEU A 31 32.14 -4.33 25.61
C LEU A 31 32.77 -5.66 25.16
N GLY A 32 34.00 -5.92 25.58
CA GLY A 32 34.67 -7.18 25.26
C GLY A 32 35.74 -7.56 26.26
N LYS A 33 35.35 -8.21 27.36
CA LYS A 33 36.02 -9.37 28.00
C LYS A 33 35.51 -9.59 29.42
N SER A 34 34.66 -10.60 29.59
CA SER A 34 34.71 -11.46 30.78
C SER A 34 34.74 -12.92 30.29
N LYS A 35 35.95 -13.47 30.26
CA LYS A 35 36.22 -14.91 30.15
C LYS A 35 36.97 -15.29 31.42
N GLU A 36 36.33 -16.10 32.26
CA GLU A 36 36.88 -17.00 33.28
C GLU A 36 35.63 -17.70 33.85
N GLN A 37 35.54 -19.01 34.04
CA GLN A 37 36.57 -20.03 34.19
C GLN A 37 35.93 -21.41 34.02
N GLU A 38 36.62 -22.28 33.31
CA GLU A 38 36.34 -23.71 33.16
C GLU A 38 36.75 -24.43 34.46
N SER A 39 35.89 -25.30 35.00
CA SER A 39 36.24 -26.22 36.08
C SER A 39 35.39 -27.49 35.94
N ASN A 40 35.99 -28.53 35.37
CA ASN A 40 35.52 -29.90 35.46
C ASN A 40 35.59 -30.41 36.90
N LEU A 41 34.54 -31.08 37.41
CA LEU A 41 34.64 -32.44 37.99
C LEU A 41 33.26 -33.04 38.32
N ASP A 42 32.97 -34.17 37.66
CA ASP A 42 32.33 -35.42 38.10
C ASP A 42 31.21 -35.52 39.16
N THR A 43 30.19 -36.28 38.73
CA THR A 43 29.39 -37.30 39.43
C THR A 43 28.30 -36.84 40.42
N THR A 44 27.03 -37.13 40.08
CA THR A 44 26.21 -38.18 40.75
C THR A 44 24.81 -38.21 40.14
N ILE A 45 24.40 -39.42 39.75
CA ILE A 45 23.06 -39.79 39.28
C ILE A 45 22.03 -39.50 40.37
N SER A 46 21.01 -38.69 40.08
CA SER A 46 19.76 -38.69 40.83
C SER A 46 18.60 -38.40 39.90
N SER A 47 17.76 -39.42 39.75
CA SER A 47 16.50 -39.44 39.01
C SER A 47 15.56 -38.28 39.39
N GLN A 48 15.18 -37.48 38.39
CA GLN A 48 13.96 -36.69 38.40
C GLN A 48 13.16 -36.97 37.13
N PRO A 49 11.82 -36.93 37.20
CA PRO A 49 10.96 -37.34 36.10
C PRO A 49 11.13 -36.34 34.94
N GLU A 50 11.26 -36.85 33.73
CA GLU A 50 11.06 -36.06 32.51
C GLU A 50 9.65 -35.46 32.58
N LEU A 51 9.56 -34.20 33.02
CA LEU A 51 8.47 -33.33 32.61
C LEU A 51 8.66 -33.17 31.10
N GLN A 52 7.92 -33.97 30.35
CA GLN A 52 7.69 -33.72 28.94
C GLN A 52 7.09 -32.33 28.84
N LEU A 53 7.95 -31.37 28.48
CA LEU A 53 7.53 -30.09 27.97
C LEU A 53 6.86 -30.40 26.63
N ASN A 54 5.57 -30.75 26.66
CA ASN A 54 4.70 -30.64 25.50
C ASN A 54 4.71 -29.15 25.13
N LYS A 55 5.65 -28.81 24.25
CA LYS A 55 5.74 -27.54 23.56
C LYS A 55 5.07 -27.68 22.20
N ASP A 56 3.92 -28.35 22.18
CA ASP A 56 2.94 -28.16 21.13
C ASP A 56 1.97 -27.11 21.67
N GLN A 57 2.44 -25.86 21.74
CA GLN A 57 1.50 -24.75 21.55
C GLN A 57 1.23 -24.80 20.05
N ASP A 58 0.12 -25.45 19.68
CA ASP A 58 -0.50 -25.23 18.38
C ASP A 58 -0.47 -23.72 18.14
N GLU A 59 0.28 -23.28 17.13
CA GLU A 59 0.20 -21.91 16.62
C GLU A 59 -1.26 -21.71 16.21
N VAL A 60 -2.02 -21.04 17.07
CA VAL A 60 -3.40 -20.70 16.81
C VAL A 60 -3.40 -19.59 15.76
N ASN A 61 -3.23 -19.99 14.49
CA ASN A 61 -3.55 -19.19 13.31
C ASN A 61 -5.08 -19.11 13.19
N GLU A 62 -5.74 -18.53 14.20
CA GLU A 62 -7.19 -18.39 14.19
C GLU A 62 -7.55 -17.06 13.53
N LYS A 63 -8.25 -17.16 12.39
CA LYS A 63 -8.90 -16.02 11.75
C LYS A 63 -10.03 -15.52 12.64
N VAL A 64 -9.90 -14.29 13.13
CA VAL A 64 -10.96 -13.60 13.88
C VAL A 64 -11.87 -12.89 12.88
N ASN A 65 -13.18 -13.13 12.98
CA ASN A 65 -14.18 -12.46 12.16
C ASN A 65 -14.87 -11.37 12.96
N PHE A 66 -15.10 -10.23 12.33
CA PHE A 66 -15.79 -9.09 12.91
C PHE A 66 -17.14 -8.88 12.23
N SER A 67 -18.11 -8.37 12.98
CA SER A 67 -19.41 -7.96 12.45
C SER A 67 -19.67 -6.50 12.85
N GLY A 68 -19.83 -5.62 11.86
CA GLY A 68 -20.22 -4.22 12.10
C GLY A 68 -19.11 -3.33 12.64
N ARG A 69 -17.83 -3.73 12.53
CA ARG A 69 -16.68 -2.86 12.87
C ARG A 69 -16.47 -1.84 11.76
N THR A 70 -17.27 -0.78 11.80
CA THR A 70 -17.31 0.26 10.76
C THR A 70 -16.69 1.58 11.23
N ALA A 71 -16.14 2.32 10.28
CA ALA A 71 -15.69 3.70 10.47
C ALA A 71 -16.05 4.53 9.25
N ALA A 72 -16.47 5.78 9.47
CA ALA A 72 -16.75 6.75 8.42
C ALA A 72 -15.79 7.94 8.51
N SER A 73 -15.19 8.32 7.39
CA SER A 73 -14.28 9.46 7.27
C SER A 73 -14.26 9.93 5.82
N SER A 74 -14.08 11.24 5.60
CA SER A 74 -13.94 11.82 4.26
C SER A 74 -15.00 11.36 3.23
N GLY A 75 -16.24 11.18 3.68
CA GLY A 75 -17.36 10.77 2.82
C GLY A 75 -17.40 9.29 2.46
N MET A 76 -16.53 8.45 3.04
CA MET A 76 -16.48 7.01 2.80
C MET A 76 -16.67 6.23 4.10
N THR A 77 -17.36 5.09 3.99
CA THR A 77 -17.51 4.12 5.07
C THR A 77 -16.69 2.88 4.73
N MET A 78 -15.99 2.37 5.74
CA MET A 78 -15.18 1.16 5.67
C MET A 78 -15.62 0.21 6.79
N GLU A 79 -15.53 -1.08 6.56
CA GLU A 79 -15.83 -2.15 7.50
C GLU A 79 -14.67 -3.13 7.58
N VAL A 80 -14.20 -3.44 8.78
CA VAL A 80 -13.27 -4.55 9.00
C VAL A 80 -14.07 -5.84 9.09
N LEU A 81 -13.75 -6.79 8.22
CA LEU A 81 -14.42 -8.09 8.11
C LEU A 81 -13.71 -9.16 8.96
N SER A 82 -12.38 -9.18 8.90
CA SER A 82 -11.59 -10.21 9.57
C SER A 82 -10.15 -9.79 9.81
N MET A 83 -9.48 -10.51 10.71
CA MET A 83 -8.06 -10.39 11.01
C MET A 83 -7.47 -11.79 11.21
N GLU A 84 -6.33 -12.06 10.57
CA GLU A 84 -5.72 -13.39 10.54
C GLU A 84 -4.20 -13.29 10.76
N PRO A 85 -3.63 -14.00 11.74
CA PRO A 85 -2.19 -14.22 11.83
C PRO A 85 -1.71 -15.08 10.67
N LYS A 86 -0.56 -14.74 10.10
CA LYS A 86 0.14 -15.59 9.14
C LYS A 86 1.65 -15.46 9.33
N ASP A 87 2.23 -16.45 9.99
CA ASP A 87 3.63 -16.42 10.43
C ASP A 87 3.87 -15.16 11.28
N ASP A 88 4.94 -14.40 11.01
CA ASP A 88 5.25 -13.10 11.64
C ASP A 88 4.44 -11.92 11.06
N ASN A 89 3.32 -12.18 10.37
CA ASN A 89 2.53 -11.16 9.69
C ASN A 89 1.07 -11.20 10.15
N VAL A 90 0.36 -10.09 9.92
CA VAL A 90 -1.09 -10.02 10.09
C VAL A 90 -1.74 -9.54 8.80
N SER A 91 -2.82 -10.22 8.44
CA SER A 91 -3.72 -9.82 7.37
C SER A 91 -5.01 -9.29 7.96
N VAL A 92 -5.52 -8.17 7.44
CA VAL A 92 -6.82 -7.60 7.84
C VAL A 92 -7.67 -7.39 6.60
N GLU A 93 -8.83 -8.03 6.51
CA GLU A 93 -9.77 -7.85 5.40
C GLU A 93 -10.70 -6.66 5.68
N VAL A 94 -10.72 -5.71 4.76
CA VAL A 94 -11.48 -4.46 4.87
C VAL A 94 -12.36 -4.30 3.65
N ARG A 95 -13.68 -4.18 3.86
CA ARG A 95 -14.65 -3.81 2.84
C ARG A 95 -14.87 -2.31 2.85
N TRP A 96 -14.92 -1.71 1.67
CA TRP A 96 -15.18 -0.28 1.56
C TRP A 96 -15.85 0.08 0.23
N GLN A 97 -16.63 1.16 0.25
CA GLN A 97 -17.36 1.63 -0.92
C GLN A 97 -16.45 2.47 -1.82
N MET A 98 -16.47 2.19 -3.12
CA MET A 98 -15.73 2.98 -4.10
C MET A 98 -16.44 4.30 -4.40
N THR A 99 -15.65 5.36 -4.61
CA THR A 99 -16.18 6.71 -4.86
C THR A 99 -16.66 6.89 -6.30
N ASP A 100 -15.94 6.31 -7.25
CA ASP A 100 -16.21 6.35 -8.69
C ASP A 100 -15.49 5.20 -9.39
N TRP A 101 -15.42 5.27 -10.72
CA TRP A 101 -14.90 4.21 -11.59
C TRP A 101 -13.38 4.00 -11.55
N ARG A 102 -12.64 4.88 -10.87
CA ARG A 102 -11.18 4.78 -10.81
C ARG A 102 -10.74 3.61 -9.95
N ASP A 103 -9.55 3.06 -10.22
CA ASP A 103 -8.97 1.97 -9.43
C ASP A 103 -8.43 2.49 -8.10
N TRP A 104 -9.34 2.83 -7.19
CA TRP A 104 -9.02 3.29 -5.85
C TRP A 104 -8.41 2.15 -5.01
N LYS A 105 -7.39 2.50 -4.23
CA LYS A 105 -6.55 1.59 -3.45
C LYS A 105 -6.26 2.20 -2.08
N ILE A 106 -6.20 1.37 -1.03
CA ILE A 106 -5.68 1.81 0.27
C ILE A 106 -4.16 1.98 0.16
N SER A 107 -3.71 3.23 0.21
CA SER A 107 -2.30 3.58 0.03
C SER A 107 -1.55 3.78 1.34
N LYS A 108 -2.26 4.11 2.43
CA LYS A 108 -1.67 4.26 3.77
C LYS A 108 -2.56 3.68 4.86
N ALA A 109 -1.99 2.76 5.60
CA ALA A 109 -2.55 2.22 6.83
C ALA A 109 -1.45 2.04 7.88
N SER A 110 -1.84 1.85 9.12
CA SER A 110 -0.98 1.37 10.18
C SER A 110 -1.76 0.51 11.17
N LEU A 111 -1.07 -0.45 11.77
CA LEU A 111 -1.60 -1.30 12.82
C LEU A 111 -0.89 -0.94 14.12
N ASN A 112 -1.62 -0.57 15.15
CA ASN A 112 -1.06 -0.29 16.47
C ASN A 112 -1.43 -1.42 17.41
N ILE A 113 -0.43 -2.05 18.03
CA ILE A 113 -0.61 -3.13 19.00
C ILE A 113 0.11 -2.73 20.28
N ASP A 114 -0.64 -2.61 21.38
CA ASP A 114 -0.15 -2.14 22.70
C ASP A 114 0.71 -0.86 22.63
N GLY A 115 0.33 0.07 21.76
CA GLY A 115 1.02 1.35 21.58
C GLY A 115 2.18 1.32 20.58
N GLN A 116 2.62 0.14 20.13
CA GLN A 116 3.64 0.00 19.07
C GLN A 116 2.98 0.02 17.69
N GLU A 117 3.50 0.83 16.78
CA GLU A 117 3.02 0.92 15.39
C GLU A 117 3.79 -0.04 14.48
N TYR A 118 3.06 -0.79 13.66
CA TYR A 118 3.54 -1.74 12.68
C TYR A 118 3.23 -1.24 11.27
N ASN A 119 4.20 -1.44 10.38
CA ASN A 119 4.17 -0.87 9.04
C ASN A 119 3.24 -1.64 8.11
N TYR A 120 2.48 -0.89 7.33
CA TYR A 120 1.69 -1.39 6.22
C TYR A 120 2.60 -1.84 5.08
N ALA A 121 2.44 -3.08 4.65
CA ALA A 121 3.23 -3.72 3.60
C ALA A 121 2.50 -3.79 2.25
N GLY A 122 1.34 -3.16 2.14
CA GLY A 122 0.48 -3.19 0.95
C GLY A 122 -0.77 -4.04 1.16
N TYR A 123 -1.48 -4.30 0.06
CA TYR A 123 -2.73 -5.03 0.05
C TYR A 123 -2.76 -6.04 -1.10
N ASP A 124 -3.63 -7.04 -0.97
CA ASP A 124 -4.16 -7.80 -2.10
C ASP A 124 -5.63 -7.49 -2.27
N LEU A 125 -6.11 -7.41 -3.52
CA LEU A 125 -7.54 -7.46 -3.78
C LEU A 125 -8.06 -8.85 -3.37
N VAL A 126 -9.18 -8.91 -2.67
CA VAL A 126 -9.90 -10.17 -2.41
C VAL A 126 -11.04 -10.30 -3.41
N GLU A 127 -11.90 -9.29 -3.43
CA GLU A 127 -12.97 -9.16 -4.41
C GLU A 127 -13.45 -7.71 -4.50
N GLY A 128 -14.29 -7.43 -5.49
CA GLY A 128 -15.01 -6.17 -5.56
C GLY A 128 -16.01 -6.14 -6.70
N LEU A 129 -16.95 -5.22 -6.60
CA LEU A 129 -17.80 -4.81 -7.70
C LEU A 129 -17.29 -3.47 -8.22
N PHE A 130 -16.83 -3.48 -9.46
CA PHE A 130 -16.23 -2.32 -10.12
C PHE A 130 -17.17 -1.79 -11.19
N HIS A 131 -17.43 -0.50 -11.15
CA HIS A 131 -18.10 0.22 -12.24
C HIS A 131 -17.03 0.89 -13.09
N TYR A 132 -17.13 0.76 -14.41
CA TYR A 132 -16.14 1.29 -15.34
C TYR A 132 -16.67 2.53 -16.07
N ARG A 133 -15.73 3.31 -16.59
CA ARG A 133 -16.03 4.60 -17.25
C ARG A 133 -16.89 4.43 -18.51
N ASP A 134 -16.83 3.27 -19.16
CA ASP A 134 -17.64 2.94 -20.34
C ASP A 134 -19.09 2.52 -19.97
N GLY A 135 -19.45 2.53 -18.69
CA GLY A 135 -20.76 2.15 -18.19
C GLY A 135 -20.93 0.64 -17.94
N SER A 136 -19.88 -0.15 -18.13
CA SER A 136 -19.89 -1.57 -17.73
C SER A 136 -19.67 -1.74 -16.22
N ALA A 137 -20.12 -2.87 -15.69
CA ALA A 137 -19.88 -3.26 -14.32
C ALA A 137 -19.44 -4.72 -14.26
N CYS A 138 -18.44 -5.02 -13.44
CA CYS A 138 -17.94 -6.38 -13.26
C CYS A 138 -17.65 -6.68 -11.80
N HIS A 139 -18.05 -7.87 -11.37
CA HIS A 139 -17.51 -8.48 -10.17
C HIS A 139 -16.15 -9.09 -10.51
N VAL A 140 -15.17 -8.77 -9.68
CA VAL A 140 -13.80 -9.28 -9.79
C VAL A 140 -13.49 -9.97 -8.47
N SER A 141 -12.98 -11.19 -8.53
CA SER A 141 -12.50 -11.92 -7.35
C SER A 141 -11.12 -12.52 -7.61
N MET A 142 -10.34 -12.63 -6.54
CA MET A 142 -9.01 -13.23 -6.56
C MET A 142 -9.09 -14.63 -5.97
N ASN A 143 -8.84 -15.63 -6.82
CA ASN A 143 -8.69 -17.01 -6.41
C ASN A 143 -7.21 -17.37 -6.50
N HIS A 144 -6.50 -17.24 -5.37
CA HIS A 144 -5.03 -17.27 -5.33
C HIS A 144 -4.46 -16.18 -6.26
N ASP A 145 -3.65 -16.56 -7.25
CA ASP A 145 -3.05 -15.64 -8.22
C ASP A 145 -3.89 -15.49 -9.51
N VAL A 146 -5.09 -16.08 -9.54
CA VAL A 146 -5.98 -16.03 -10.71
C VAL A 146 -7.07 -15.00 -10.48
N VAL A 147 -7.18 -14.07 -11.43
CA VAL A 147 -8.27 -13.09 -11.49
C VAL A 147 -9.48 -13.73 -12.17
N GLU A 148 -10.58 -13.86 -11.46
CA GLU A 148 -11.88 -14.22 -12.02
C GLU A 148 -12.70 -12.94 -12.21
N LYS A 149 -13.22 -12.72 -13.43
CA LYS A 149 -13.97 -11.50 -13.79
C LYS A 149 -15.29 -11.88 -14.46
N GLU A 150 -16.40 -11.46 -13.85
CA GLU A 150 -17.75 -11.61 -14.38
C GLU A 150 -18.37 -10.23 -14.61
N CYS A 151 -18.77 -9.95 -15.85
CA CYS A 151 -19.37 -8.66 -16.21
C CYS A 151 -20.83 -8.83 -16.60
N SER A 152 -21.70 -8.01 -16.00
CA SER A 152 -23.13 -8.00 -16.29
C SER A 152 -23.69 -6.58 -16.25
N PRO A 153 -24.47 -6.14 -17.25
CA PRO A 153 -25.13 -4.84 -17.21
C PRO A 153 -26.06 -4.65 -16.01
N ALA A 154 -26.60 -5.74 -15.45
CA ALA A 154 -27.50 -5.65 -14.29
C ALA A 154 -26.79 -5.20 -13.00
N MET A 155 -25.47 -5.36 -12.92
CA MET A 155 -24.67 -5.00 -11.74
C MET A 155 -24.48 -3.48 -11.58
N ILE A 156 -24.86 -2.67 -12.57
CA ILE A 156 -24.73 -1.21 -12.50
C ILE A 156 -25.64 -0.59 -11.42
N GLU A 157 -26.72 -1.29 -11.05
CA GLU A 157 -27.67 -0.87 -10.01
C GLU A 157 -27.14 -1.13 -8.59
N GLU A 158 -26.09 -1.95 -8.45
CA GLU A 158 -25.45 -2.25 -7.17
C GLU A 158 -24.34 -1.26 -6.87
N ALA A 159 -24.19 -0.84 -5.61
CA ALA A 159 -23.14 0.11 -5.23
C ALA A 159 -21.74 -0.54 -5.37
N PRO A 160 -20.77 0.12 -6.04
CA PRO A 160 -19.45 -0.44 -6.23
C PRO A 160 -18.72 -0.51 -4.88
N TYR A 161 -18.01 -1.60 -4.67
CA TYR A 161 -17.29 -1.86 -3.43
C TYR A 161 -16.03 -2.66 -3.72
N ARG A 162 -15.14 -2.65 -2.75
CA ARG A 162 -13.89 -3.41 -2.77
C ARG A 162 -13.63 -4.03 -1.42
N VAL A 163 -13.06 -5.23 -1.44
CA VAL A 163 -12.54 -5.92 -0.26
C VAL A 163 -11.04 -6.10 -0.47
N ASP A 164 -10.26 -5.44 0.38
CA ASP A 164 -8.80 -5.55 0.37
C ASP A 164 -8.31 -6.32 1.59
N ARG A 165 -7.32 -7.19 1.37
CA ARG A 165 -6.54 -7.83 2.43
C ARG A 165 -5.28 -7.00 2.69
N LEU A 166 -5.32 -6.18 3.73
CA LEU A 166 -4.19 -5.36 4.16
C LEU A 166 -3.15 -6.23 4.87
N LYS A 167 -1.86 -6.04 4.55
CA LYS A 167 -0.76 -6.81 5.11
C LYS A 167 0.10 -5.96 6.03
N PHE A 168 0.41 -6.49 7.21
CA PHE A 168 1.33 -5.90 8.18
C PHE A 168 2.41 -6.90 8.53
N LYS A 169 3.66 -6.46 8.60
CA LYS A 169 4.83 -7.32 8.82
C LYS A 169 5.39 -7.19 10.22
N ASP A 170 6.11 -8.22 10.64
CA ASP A 170 6.86 -8.30 11.89
C ASP A 170 5.97 -8.12 13.14
N VAL A 171 4.75 -8.66 13.08
CA VAL A 171 3.73 -8.54 14.13
C VAL A 171 3.89 -9.71 15.13
N PRO A 172 3.89 -9.45 16.45
CA PRO A 172 4.07 -10.51 17.44
C PRO A 172 2.90 -11.50 17.47
N HIS A 173 3.15 -12.81 17.53
CA HIS A 173 2.11 -13.84 17.47
C HIS A 173 1.03 -13.76 18.57
N ASP A 174 1.34 -13.15 19.72
CA ASP A 174 0.41 -13.00 20.84
C ASP A 174 -0.50 -11.76 20.72
N PHE A 175 -0.50 -11.07 19.57
CA PHE A 175 -1.23 -9.81 19.39
C PHE A 175 -2.75 -9.93 19.54
N LEU A 176 -3.34 -11.11 19.33
CA LEU A 176 -4.78 -11.33 19.49
C LEU A 176 -5.26 -11.07 20.94
N GLN A 177 -4.38 -11.11 21.93
CA GLN A 177 -4.70 -10.87 23.35
C GLN A 177 -4.41 -9.41 23.78
N LYS A 178 -4.04 -8.54 22.83
CA LYS A 178 -3.55 -7.18 23.07
C LYS A 178 -4.55 -6.15 22.58
N SER A 179 -4.30 -4.88 22.91
CA SER A 179 -5.07 -3.80 22.29
C SER A 179 -4.63 -3.63 20.84
N VAL A 180 -5.53 -3.83 19.89
CA VAL A 180 -5.26 -3.75 18.46
C VAL A 180 -6.08 -2.63 17.83
N ILE A 181 -5.40 -1.66 17.23
CA ILE A 181 -6.03 -0.53 16.55
C ILE A 181 -5.56 -0.48 15.10
N LEU A 182 -6.47 -0.69 14.16
CA LEU A 182 -6.22 -0.40 12.75
C LEU A 182 -6.53 1.07 12.46
N LYS A 183 -5.64 1.73 11.73
CA LYS A 183 -5.88 3.06 11.14
C LYS A 183 -5.62 3.01 9.65
N ILE A 184 -6.60 3.39 8.86
CA ILE A 184 -6.43 3.70 7.44
C ILE A 184 -6.46 5.23 7.33
N THR A 185 -5.51 5.80 6.58
CA THR A 185 -5.34 7.26 6.51
C THR A 185 -5.38 7.85 5.10
N GLU A 186 -5.25 7.00 4.08
CA GLU A 186 -5.28 7.44 2.69
C GLU A 186 -5.76 6.34 1.78
N VAL A 187 -6.64 6.71 0.86
CA VAL A 187 -6.92 5.96 -0.37
C VAL A 187 -6.55 6.84 -1.57
N ASN A 188 -6.03 6.25 -2.63
CA ASN A 188 -5.71 6.96 -3.86
C ASN A 188 -6.01 6.08 -5.07
N SER A 189 -6.18 6.71 -6.24
CA SER A 189 -6.32 6.05 -7.52
C SER A 189 -5.17 6.43 -8.46
N ILE A 190 -4.00 6.70 -7.88
CA ILE A 190 -2.83 7.10 -8.66
C ILE A 190 -2.18 5.81 -9.16
N PRO A 191 -2.04 5.63 -10.48
CA PRO A 191 -1.40 4.44 -11.01
C PRO A 191 0.05 4.35 -10.57
N ASN A 192 0.50 3.11 -10.35
CA ASN A 192 1.93 2.84 -10.34
C ASN A 192 2.51 3.01 -11.75
N GLU A 193 3.84 3.15 -11.86
CA GLU A 193 4.49 3.39 -13.16
C GLU A 193 4.14 2.34 -14.23
N SER A 194 3.92 1.09 -13.82
CA SER A 194 3.56 -0.02 -14.71
C SER A 194 2.07 -0.13 -15.04
N GLN A 195 1.22 0.74 -14.49
CA GLN A 195 -0.24 0.71 -14.65
C GLN A 195 -0.79 1.98 -15.32
N TYR A 196 0.09 2.91 -15.70
CA TYR A 196 -0.30 4.22 -16.24
C TYR A 196 -1.27 4.13 -17.43
N CYS A 197 -0.93 3.37 -18.47
CA CYS A 197 -1.78 3.28 -19.66
C CYS A 197 -3.03 2.44 -19.44
N GLU A 198 -2.93 1.42 -18.58
CA GLU A 198 -4.06 0.58 -18.21
C GLU A 198 -5.13 1.39 -17.45
N GLU A 199 -4.73 2.14 -16.43
CA GLU A 199 -5.65 2.95 -15.62
C GLU A 199 -6.14 4.21 -16.36
N LEU A 200 -5.34 4.75 -17.29
CA LEU A 200 -5.75 5.88 -18.10
C LEU A 200 -6.88 5.51 -19.08
N ASP A 201 -6.84 4.28 -19.63
CA ASP A 201 -7.77 3.76 -20.63
C ASP A 201 -8.06 4.78 -21.76
N VAL A 202 -7.01 5.04 -22.56
CA VAL A 202 -7.09 6.02 -23.66
C VAL A 202 -8.15 5.67 -24.69
N ASP A 203 -8.50 4.39 -24.86
CA ASP A 203 -9.55 3.96 -25.77
C ASP A 203 -10.92 4.44 -25.29
N THR A 204 -11.20 4.31 -23.99
CA THR A 204 -12.44 4.85 -23.42
C THR A 204 -12.46 6.37 -23.45
N ILE A 205 -11.35 7.04 -23.19
CA ILE A 205 -11.25 8.50 -23.36
C ILE A 205 -11.55 8.91 -24.80
N ALA A 206 -10.97 8.22 -25.79
CA ALA A 206 -11.19 8.50 -27.20
C ALA A 206 -12.68 8.34 -27.55
N LYS A 207 -13.34 7.27 -27.07
CA LYS A 207 -14.78 7.04 -27.26
C LYS A 207 -15.63 8.19 -26.70
N LEU A 208 -15.33 8.66 -25.49
CA LEU A 208 -16.04 9.78 -24.87
C LEU A 208 -15.90 11.08 -25.66
N MET A 209 -14.73 11.28 -26.29
CA MET A 209 -14.45 12.47 -27.09
C MET A 209 -15.09 12.42 -28.50
N GLN A 210 -15.50 11.25 -29.00
CA GLN A 210 -16.01 11.10 -30.38
C GLN A 210 -17.20 11.99 -30.71
N ALA A 211 -18.09 12.27 -29.75
CA ALA A 211 -19.28 13.08 -29.98
C ALA A 211 -18.93 14.54 -30.36
N GLU A 212 -17.82 15.07 -29.84
CA GLU A 212 -17.38 16.44 -30.08
C GLU A 212 -16.20 16.51 -31.07
N PHE A 213 -15.37 15.47 -31.12
CA PHE A 213 -14.20 15.35 -31.98
C PHE A 213 -14.23 14.04 -32.77
N PRO A 214 -15.10 13.91 -33.80
CA PRO A 214 -15.22 12.67 -34.57
C PRO A 214 -13.92 12.25 -35.24
N GLY A 215 -13.50 11.01 -35.01
CA GLY A 215 -12.25 10.46 -35.55
C GLY A 215 -11.00 10.88 -34.77
N ILE A 216 -11.14 11.37 -33.54
CA ILE A 216 -9.99 11.57 -32.65
C ILE A 216 -9.32 10.23 -32.33
N GLU A 217 -8.00 10.23 -32.40
CA GLU A 217 -7.13 9.11 -32.05
C GLU A 217 -6.20 9.56 -30.93
N LEU A 218 -6.02 8.70 -29.92
CA LEU A 218 -5.21 8.98 -28.74
C LEU A 218 -4.10 7.93 -28.64
N GLU A 219 -2.94 8.35 -28.15
CA GLU A 219 -1.79 7.49 -27.92
C GLU A 219 -1.45 7.48 -26.43
N CYS A 220 -1.12 6.30 -25.92
CA CYS A 220 -0.53 6.14 -24.60
C CYS A 220 0.80 5.39 -24.73
N PHE A 221 1.80 5.87 -24.00
CA PHE A 221 3.10 5.27 -23.93
C PHE A 221 3.48 5.00 -22.48
N GLN A 222 3.96 3.79 -22.22
CA GLN A 222 4.39 3.32 -20.92
C GLN A 222 5.70 2.54 -21.06
N ASP A 223 6.73 3.04 -20.39
CA ASP A 223 8.07 2.44 -20.29
C ASP A 223 8.63 2.81 -18.90
N PRO A 224 9.47 1.98 -18.24
CA PRO A 224 9.96 2.29 -16.90
C PRO A 224 10.63 3.69 -16.83
N GLY A 225 10.12 4.54 -15.93
CA GLY A 225 10.56 5.93 -15.79
C GLY A 225 10.07 6.91 -16.87
N MET A 226 9.26 6.48 -17.84
CA MET A 226 8.70 7.36 -18.88
C MET A 226 7.27 6.97 -19.27
N ASN A 227 6.30 7.71 -18.74
CA ASN A 227 4.89 7.54 -19.05
C ASN A 227 4.30 8.84 -19.60
N TRP A 228 3.57 8.76 -20.71
CA TRP A 228 2.88 9.92 -21.28
C TRP A 228 1.68 9.48 -22.14
N SER A 229 0.80 10.44 -22.41
CA SER A 229 -0.35 10.27 -23.30
C SER A 229 -0.61 11.56 -24.07
N ARG A 230 -1.18 11.44 -25.28
CA ARG A 230 -1.45 12.58 -26.17
C ARG A 230 -2.51 12.25 -27.22
N ILE A 231 -3.00 13.29 -27.88
CA ILE A 231 -3.70 13.15 -29.16
C ILE A 231 -2.69 12.73 -30.22
N ALA A 232 -3.03 11.73 -31.04
CA ALA A 232 -2.17 11.22 -32.10
C ALA A 232 -1.67 12.35 -33.03
N GLU A 233 -0.42 12.21 -33.47
CA GLU A 233 0.19 13.19 -34.37
C GLU A 233 -0.46 13.16 -35.76
N ASN A 234 -0.37 14.28 -36.48
CA ASN A 234 -0.88 14.43 -37.85
C ASN A 234 -2.39 14.21 -38.01
N THR A 235 -3.15 14.32 -36.92
CA THR A 235 -4.62 14.34 -36.96
C THR A 235 -5.13 15.79 -37.08
N PRO A 236 -6.38 16.01 -37.51
CA PRO A 236 -7.02 17.33 -37.48
C PRO A 236 -7.06 17.96 -36.08
N TYR A 237 -6.86 17.16 -35.02
CA TYR A 237 -7.01 17.56 -33.62
C TYR A 237 -5.68 17.77 -32.90
N THR A 238 -4.53 17.44 -33.49
CA THR A 238 -3.20 17.53 -32.85
C THR A 238 -2.91 18.94 -32.29
N ASN A 239 -3.34 19.99 -33.00
CA ASN A 239 -3.15 21.40 -32.59
C ASN A 239 -4.48 22.11 -32.28
N ASN A 240 -5.54 21.37 -31.99
CA ASN A 240 -6.84 21.94 -31.64
C ASN A 240 -6.90 22.19 -30.13
N ASP A 241 -6.82 23.44 -29.70
CA ASP A 241 -6.79 23.82 -28.27
C ASP A 241 -7.94 23.21 -27.47
N LYS A 242 -9.16 23.20 -28.05
CA LYS A 242 -10.33 22.64 -27.39
C LYS A 242 -10.21 21.13 -27.20
N ALA A 243 -9.75 20.40 -28.22
CA ALA A 243 -9.53 18.95 -28.12
C ALA A 243 -8.44 18.63 -27.09
N ILE A 244 -7.35 19.42 -27.09
CA ILE A 244 -6.25 19.29 -26.14
C ILE A 244 -6.73 19.52 -24.69
N ASP A 245 -7.51 20.57 -24.46
CA ASP A 245 -8.01 20.90 -23.12
C ASP A 245 -9.02 19.85 -22.63
N THR A 246 -9.94 19.39 -23.48
CA THR A 246 -10.86 18.29 -23.15
C THR A 246 -10.07 17.01 -22.82
N PHE A 247 -9.08 16.66 -23.64
CA PHE A 247 -8.23 15.48 -23.39
C PHE A 247 -7.50 15.60 -22.04
N ARG A 248 -6.86 16.74 -21.77
CA ARG A 248 -6.15 17.00 -20.51
C ARG A 248 -7.07 16.91 -19.30
N GLN A 249 -8.31 17.40 -19.41
CA GLN A 249 -9.29 17.28 -18.35
C GLN A 249 -9.60 15.81 -18.05
N LEU A 250 -9.92 15.02 -19.09
CA LEU A 250 -10.28 13.59 -18.93
C LEU A 250 -9.11 12.75 -18.41
N VAL A 251 -7.87 13.08 -18.77
CA VAL A 251 -6.64 12.49 -18.22
C VAL A 251 -6.44 12.89 -16.76
N GLY A 252 -6.63 14.17 -16.43
CA GLY A 252 -6.53 14.67 -15.06
C GLY A 252 -7.53 13.99 -14.13
N GLU A 253 -8.77 13.84 -14.58
CA GLU A 253 -9.81 13.10 -13.86
C GLU A 253 -9.40 11.65 -13.61
N ALA A 254 -8.88 10.95 -14.63
CA ALA A 254 -8.48 9.55 -14.54
C ALA A 254 -7.32 9.33 -13.56
N LEU A 255 -6.29 10.17 -13.62
CA LEU A 255 -5.01 9.90 -12.96
C LEU A 255 -4.83 10.62 -11.62
N GLN A 256 -5.75 11.51 -11.23
CA GLN A 256 -5.62 12.30 -10.02
C GLN A 256 -6.77 12.00 -9.05
N GLY A 257 -6.56 11.00 -8.19
CA GLY A 257 -7.45 10.70 -7.08
C GLY A 257 -6.68 10.48 -5.79
N ARG A 258 -6.96 11.28 -4.76
CA ARG A 258 -6.41 11.09 -3.41
C ARG A 258 -7.41 11.58 -2.38
N ILE A 259 -7.75 10.71 -1.43
CA ILE A 259 -8.63 11.03 -0.31
C ILE A 259 -7.85 10.72 0.97
N ALA A 260 -7.56 11.76 1.73
CA ALA A 260 -7.01 11.64 3.07
C ALA A 260 -8.15 11.62 4.09
N GLY A 261 -8.08 10.73 5.08
CA GLY A 261 -9.08 10.57 6.12
C GLY A 261 -8.48 9.89 7.34
N ILE A 262 -9.28 9.63 8.36
CA ILE A 262 -8.88 8.77 9.47
C ILE A 262 -10.03 7.78 9.71
N TRP A 263 -9.88 6.58 9.18
CA TRP A 263 -10.75 5.43 9.50
C TRP A 263 -10.04 4.63 10.58
N LYS A 264 -10.53 4.73 11.82
CA LYS A 264 -9.94 4.10 12.99
C LYS A 264 -10.87 2.99 13.49
N PHE A 265 -10.32 1.81 13.70
CA PHE A 265 -11.02 0.64 14.20
C PHE A 265 -10.34 0.15 15.46
N ASP A 266 -11.14 -0.13 16.49
CA ASP A 266 -10.70 -0.92 17.64
C ASP A 266 -11.05 -2.38 17.36
N LEU A 267 -10.00 -3.20 17.21
CA LEU A 267 -10.04 -4.62 16.88
C LEU A 267 -9.70 -5.49 18.10
N SER A 268 -9.65 -4.88 19.29
CA SER A 268 -9.53 -5.60 20.54
C SER A 268 -10.85 -6.34 20.83
N ASP A 269 -10.73 -7.55 21.38
CA ASP A 269 -11.86 -8.36 21.88
C ASP A 269 -12.38 -7.87 23.25
#